data_AF-A0A7V9WPR8-F1
#
_entry.id   AF-A0A7V9WPR8-F1
#
_cell.length_a   1.000
_cell.length_b   1.000
_cell.length_c   1.000
_cell.angle_alpha   90.00
_cell.angle_beta   90.00
_cell.angle_gamma   90.00
#
_symmetry.space_group_name_H-M   'P 1'
#
loop_
_entity.id
_entity.type
_entity.pdbx_description
1 polymer ?
#
loop_
_entity_poly.entity_id
_entity_poly.type
_entity_poly.pdbx_seq_one_letter_code
_entity_poly.pdbx_strand_id
1 'polypeptide(L)'
;MRTFLVGILISVAVVALIAQVALPRYIENRVRDRLKAGGGSATVSLTAIPALSLLAGRGNSFEARGSGLGFGSGARGASPFHRLDGFSNVSMELTNLATGPLRVKRFTLSRCQRHEPYDLEIEATVTARELAGGLGTAAGGQLGGLMGALATGILGDAGGLEIPLRLEAQVCSQEGEPQVRSARGSVGGVPAGRLAEIVLGGVLGRL
;
A
#
# COMPACT_ATOMS: atom_id res chain seq x y z
N MET A 1 -9.94 38.81 36.37
CA MET A 1 -9.83 37.36 36.10
C MET A 1 -10.50 36.92 34.80
N ARG A 2 -11.77 37.29 34.53
CA ARG A 2 -12.51 36.84 33.34
C ARG A 2 -11.89 37.28 31.99
N THR A 3 -11.36 38.49 31.89
CA THR A 3 -10.66 39.02 30.70
C THR A 3 -9.31 38.36 30.45
N PHE A 4 -8.60 37.97 31.50
CA PHE A 4 -7.32 37.27 31.41
C PHE A 4 -7.48 35.83 30.89
N LEU A 5 -8.52 35.12 31.39
CA LEU A 5 -8.90 33.80 30.90
C LEU A 5 -9.32 33.83 29.42
N VAL A 6 -10.09 34.84 29.01
CA VAL A 6 -10.48 35.03 27.60
C VAL A 6 -9.26 35.30 26.72
N GLY A 7 -8.29 36.10 27.17
CA GLY A 7 -7.05 36.34 26.43
C GLY A 7 -6.19 35.08 26.23
N ILE A 8 -6.09 34.23 27.26
CA ILE A 8 -5.39 32.93 27.18
C ILE A 8 -6.11 31.98 26.22
N LEU A 9 -7.45 31.92 26.27
CA LEU A 9 -8.23 31.02 25.43
C LEU A 9 -8.16 31.42 23.95
N ILE A 10 -8.21 32.72 23.65
CA ILE A 10 -8.02 33.25 22.30
C ILE A 10 -6.60 32.99 21.79
N SER A 11 -5.58 33.21 22.60
CA SER A 11 -4.19 32.95 22.18
C SER A 11 -3.92 31.46 21.94
N VAL A 12 -4.43 30.57 22.79
CA VAL A 12 -4.38 29.12 22.57
C VAL A 12 -5.14 28.73 21.30
N ALA A 13 -6.32 29.32 21.04
CA ALA A 13 -7.07 29.08 19.82
C ALA A 13 -6.33 29.55 18.56
N VAL A 14 -5.68 30.72 18.61
CA VAL A 14 -4.87 31.26 17.50
C VAL A 14 -3.66 30.37 17.22
N VAL A 15 -2.94 29.94 18.27
CA VAL A 15 -1.82 28.99 18.12
C VAL A 15 -2.31 27.64 17.57
N ALA A 16 -3.46 27.16 18.02
CA ALA A 16 -4.07 25.94 17.51
C ALA A 16 -4.47 26.07 16.02
N LEU A 17 -4.99 27.22 15.59
CA LEU A 17 -5.32 27.50 14.18
C LEU A 17 -4.07 27.55 13.30
N ILE A 18 -3.00 28.19 13.77
CA ILE A 18 -1.72 28.22 13.05
C ILE A 18 -1.13 26.81 12.94
N ALA A 19 -1.15 26.04 14.04
CA ALA A 19 -0.73 24.65 14.03
C ALA A 19 -1.61 23.80 13.10
N GLN A 20 -2.91 24.06 13.02
CA GLN A 20 -3.82 23.34 12.12
C GLN A 20 -3.49 23.52 10.63
N VAL A 21 -2.84 24.61 10.24
CA VAL A 21 -2.42 24.83 8.85
C VAL A 21 -0.98 24.40 8.61
N ALA A 22 -0.08 24.67 9.55
CA ALA A 22 1.35 24.42 9.38
C ALA A 22 1.75 22.95 9.56
N LEU A 23 1.14 22.25 10.54
CA LEU A 23 1.51 20.87 10.86
C LEU A 23 1.19 19.88 9.74
N PRO A 24 -0.02 19.90 9.12
CA PRO A 24 -0.33 19.02 8.01
C PRO A 24 0.66 19.18 6.86
N ARG A 25 0.90 20.43 6.43
CA ARG A 25 1.84 20.74 5.34
C ARG A 25 3.26 20.24 5.60
N TYR A 26 3.74 20.38 6.84
CA TYR A 26 5.09 19.90 7.19
C TYR A 26 5.19 18.37 7.13
N ILE A 27 4.19 17.65 7.68
CA ILE A 27 4.17 16.19 7.68
C ILE A 27 3.99 15.65 6.25
N GLU A 28 3.09 16.26 5.46
CA GLU A 28 2.87 15.93 4.04
C GLU A 28 4.17 16.00 3.24
N ASN A 29 4.93 17.09 3.39
CA ASN A 29 6.21 17.25 2.71
C ASN A 29 7.20 16.13 3.09
N ARG A 30 7.29 15.81 4.38
CA ARG A 30 8.22 14.78 4.87
C ARG A 30 7.87 13.37 4.37
N VAL A 31 6.57 13.03 4.31
CA VAL A 31 6.11 11.73 3.77
C VAL A 31 6.35 11.69 2.26
N ARG A 32 6.04 12.79 1.55
CA ARG A 32 6.30 12.92 0.11
C ARG A 32 7.77 12.71 -0.23
N ASP A 33 8.68 13.33 0.52
CA ASP A 33 10.11 13.23 0.24
C ASP A 33 10.62 11.79 0.45
N ARG A 34 10.05 11.05 1.42
CA ARG A 34 10.32 9.61 1.59
C ARG A 34 9.78 8.76 0.46
N LEU A 35 8.57 9.04 -0.03
CA LEU A 35 7.99 8.33 -1.18
C LEU A 35 8.80 8.57 -2.45
N LYS A 36 9.32 9.78 -2.65
CA LYS A 36 10.16 10.17 -3.80
C LYS A 36 11.61 9.71 -3.70
N ALA A 37 12.06 9.13 -2.58
CA ALA A 37 13.46 8.77 -2.38
C ALA A 37 13.96 7.75 -3.41
N GLY A 38 13.07 6.93 -3.99
CA GLY A 38 13.36 6.00 -5.08
C GLY A 38 13.08 6.55 -6.49
N GLY A 39 12.84 7.85 -6.63
CA GLY A 39 12.40 8.49 -7.88
C GLY A 39 10.88 8.66 -7.97
N GLY A 40 10.42 9.34 -9.03
CA GLY A 40 9.00 9.52 -9.35
C GLY A 40 8.34 10.75 -8.72
N SER A 41 7.00 10.77 -8.74
CA SER A 41 6.17 11.84 -8.19
C SER A 41 5.21 11.30 -7.14
N ALA A 42 5.03 12.05 -6.05
CA ALA A 42 4.09 11.72 -5.00
C ALA A 42 3.46 13.00 -4.46
N THR A 43 2.18 12.91 -4.12
CA THR A 43 1.38 13.94 -3.46
C THR A 43 0.69 13.26 -2.28
N VAL A 44 0.80 13.86 -1.10
CA VAL A 44 0.20 13.34 0.12
C VAL A 44 -0.62 14.45 0.73
N SER A 45 -1.85 14.14 1.14
CA SER A 45 -2.70 15.04 1.89
C SER A 45 -3.18 14.38 3.18
N LEU A 46 -3.06 15.11 4.28
CA LEU A 46 -3.35 14.64 5.63
C LEU A 46 -4.32 15.61 6.29
N THR A 47 -5.49 15.12 6.70
CA THR A 47 -6.47 15.91 7.45
C THR A 47 -6.66 15.33 8.84
N ALA A 48 -6.53 16.16 9.88
CA ALA A 48 -6.87 15.79 11.25
C ALA A 48 -7.45 16.97 12.04
N ILE A 49 -8.49 16.70 12.82
CA ILE A 49 -9.11 17.67 13.72
C ILE A 49 -9.19 17.03 15.11
N PRO A 50 -8.41 17.50 16.11
CA PRO A 50 -7.41 18.58 16.04
C PRO A 50 -6.11 18.14 15.34
N ALA A 51 -5.40 19.04 14.66
CA ALA A 51 -4.18 18.72 13.89
C ALA A 51 -3.01 18.16 14.73
N LEU A 52 -2.97 18.48 16.02
CA LEU A 52 -2.03 17.89 16.98
C LEU A 52 -2.15 16.35 17.04
N SER A 53 -3.31 15.81 16.68
CA SER A 53 -3.55 14.37 16.57
C SER A 53 -2.62 13.70 15.55
N LEU A 54 -2.16 14.43 14.52
CA LEU A 54 -1.21 13.90 13.53
C LEU A 54 0.13 13.55 14.16
N LEU A 55 0.55 14.26 15.21
CA LEU A 55 1.78 13.93 15.96
C LEU A 55 1.65 12.60 16.70
N ALA A 56 0.44 12.25 17.10
CA ALA A 56 0.10 10.96 17.66
C ALA A 56 -0.27 9.92 16.58
N GLY A 57 -0.04 10.21 15.29
CA GLY A 57 -0.35 9.33 14.17
C GLY A 57 -1.84 9.17 13.89
N ARG A 58 -2.70 10.07 14.38
CA ARG A 58 -4.17 9.99 14.23
C ARG A 58 -4.73 11.11 13.36
N GLY A 59 -5.76 10.80 12.56
CA GLY A 59 -6.43 11.79 11.72
C GLY A 59 -7.81 11.37 11.21
N ASN A 60 -8.42 12.26 10.43
CA ASN A 60 -9.73 12.05 9.83
C ASN A 60 -9.59 11.47 8.41
N SER A 61 -8.59 11.93 7.65
CA SER A 61 -8.33 11.47 6.28
C SER A 61 -6.84 11.39 5.98
N PHE A 62 -6.44 10.30 5.34
CA PHE A 62 -5.14 10.09 4.74
C PHE A 62 -5.33 9.88 3.24
N GLU A 63 -4.73 10.73 2.41
CA GLU A 63 -4.72 10.56 0.96
C GLU A 63 -3.29 10.55 0.44
N ALA A 64 -2.92 9.54 -0.35
CA ALA A 64 -1.64 9.49 -1.03
C ALA A 64 -1.80 9.11 -2.50
N ARG A 65 -1.26 9.94 -3.39
CA ARG A 65 -1.16 9.65 -4.82
C ARG A 65 0.28 9.63 -5.26
N GLY A 66 0.65 8.70 -6.11
CA GLY A 66 2.02 8.61 -6.61
C GLY A 66 2.14 7.95 -7.96
N SER A 67 3.22 8.26 -8.67
CA SER A 67 3.55 7.67 -9.95
C SER A 67 5.05 7.47 -10.11
N GLY A 68 5.46 6.35 -10.72
CA GLY A 68 6.86 6.11 -11.07
C GLY A 68 7.76 5.88 -9.86
N LEU A 69 7.21 5.36 -8.74
CA LEU A 69 7.98 5.17 -7.51
C LEU A 69 8.74 3.83 -7.55
N GLY A 70 10.04 3.88 -7.26
CA GLY A 70 10.87 2.71 -7.06
C GLY A 70 10.95 2.32 -5.59
N PHE A 71 10.42 1.15 -5.23
CA PHE A 71 10.58 0.60 -3.87
C PHE A 71 11.68 -0.46 -3.87
N GLY A 72 12.79 -0.18 -3.20
CA GLY A 72 13.84 -1.17 -2.96
C GLY A 72 13.35 -2.27 -2.00
N SER A 73 13.84 -3.50 -2.20
CA SER A 73 13.59 -4.65 -1.32
C SER A 73 14.26 -4.46 0.05
N GLY A 74 13.70 -3.60 0.90
CA GLY A 74 14.39 -3.23 2.14
C GLY A 74 13.63 -2.35 3.11
N ALA A 75 12.32 -2.10 2.92
CA ALA A 75 11.53 -1.41 3.92
C ALA A 75 11.27 -2.34 5.15
N ARG A 76 12.32 -2.63 5.92
CA ARG A 76 12.19 -3.18 7.27
C ARG A 76 11.74 -2.05 8.19
N GLY A 77 10.44 -1.96 8.43
CA GLY A 77 9.83 -0.99 9.34
C GLY A 77 8.47 -1.47 9.78
N ALA A 78 7.94 -0.90 10.86
CA ALA A 78 6.59 -1.19 11.36
C ALA A 78 5.56 -1.16 10.22
N SER A 79 4.67 -2.16 10.19
CA SER A 79 3.69 -2.37 9.13
C SER A 79 2.97 -1.06 8.77
N PRO A 80 2.85 -0.69 7.49
CA PRO A 80 2.19 0.55 7.08
C PRO A 80 0.76 0.65 7.61
N PHE A 81 0.08 -0.49 7.82
CA PHE A 81 -1.27 -0.58 8.36
C PHE A 81 -1.40 0.05 9.76
N HIS A 82 -0.42 -0.16 10.65
CA HIS A 82 -0.43 0.44 11.99
C HIS A 82 -0.51 1.98 11.93
N ARG A 83 0.11 2.62 10.93
CA ARG A 83 0.02 4.09 10.78
C ARG A 83 -1.31 4.50 10.16
N LEU A 84 -1.84 3.71 9.24
CA LEU A 84 -3.10 3.98 8.56
C LEU A 84 -4.30 3.79 9.49
N ASP A 85 -4.22 2.92 10.49
CA ASP A 85 -5.27 2.69 11.49
C ASP A 85 -5.59 3.91 12.35
N GLY A 86 -4.66 4.86 12.44
CA GLY A 86 -4.91 6.14 13.07
C GLY A 86 -5.92 7.03 12.34
N PHE A 87 -6.22 6.75 11.05
CA PHE A 87 -7.04 7.59 10.19
C PHE A 87 -8.42 7.00 9.94
N SER A 88 -9.49 7.81 10.00
CA SER A 88 -10.84 7.29 9.70
C SER A 88 -11.04 6.95 8.22
N ASN A 89 -10.60 7.83 7.32
CA ASN A 89 -10.62 7.61 5.87
C ASN A 89 -9.19 7.39 5.36
N VAL A 90 -9.01 6.43 4.47
CA VAL A 90 -7.73 6.16 3.81
C VAL A 90 -7.99 6.02 2.33
N SER A 91 -7.22 6.72 1.50
CA SER A 91 -7.21 6.55 0.05
C SER A 91 -5.79 6.62 -0.45
N MET A 92 -5.30 5.53 -1.02
CA MET A 92 -3.99 5.47 -1.64
C MET A 92 -4.13 5.01 -3.07
N GLU A 93 -3.55 5.75 -4.00
CA GLU A 93 -3.52 5.43 -5.41
C GLU A 93 -2.10 5.62 -5.95
N LEU A 94 -1.45 4.52 -6.22
CA LEU A 94 -0.08 4.50 -6.72
C LEU A 94 -0.05 3.85 -8.10
N THR A 95 0.60 4.51 -9.04
CA THR A 95 0.70 4.05 -10.43
C THR A 95 2.16 3.82 -10.83
N ASN A 96 2.38 2.91 -11.77
CA ASN A 96 3.71 2.65 -12.33
C ASN A 96 4.80 2.47 -11.27
N LEU A 97 4.60 1.53 -10.35
CA LEU A 97 5.55 1.20 -9.31
C LEU A 97 6.50 0.11 -9.77
N ALA A 98 7.77 0.26 -9.43
CA ALA A 98 8.77 -0.80 -9.58
C ALA A 98 9.11 -1.35 -8.19
N THR A 99 8.77 -2.62 -7.93
CA THR A 99 9.12 -3.31 -6.69
C THR A 99 9.86 -4.61 -7.02
N GLY A 100 11.19 -4.52 -7.07
CA GLY A 100 12.05 -5.61 -7.55
C GLY A 100 11.64 -6.10 -8.95
N PRO A 101 11.37 -7.41 -9.13
CA PRO A 101 10.94 -7.98 -10.42
C PRO A 101 9.48 -7.65 -10.78
N LEU A 102 8.66 -7.22 -9.82
CA LEU A 102 7.25 -6.95 -10.10
C LEU A 102 7.08 -5.53 -10.62
N ARG A 103 6.38 -5.39 -11.75
CA ARG A 103 5.95 -4.10 -12.30
C ARG A 103 4.49 -3.90 -11.93
N VAL A 104 4.21 -3.05 -10.95
CA VAL A 104 2.84 -2.77 -10.52
C VAL A 104 2.33 -1.57 -11.32
N LYS A 105 1.35 -1.80 -12.18
CA LYS A 105 0.70 -0.74 -12.98
C LYS A 105 -0.14 0.16 -12.10
N ARG A 106 -0.91 -0.44 -11.19
CA ARG A 106 -1.80 0.25 -10.26
C ARG A 106 -1.85 -0.48 -8.92
N PHE A 107 -1.78 0.29 -7.85
CA PHE A 107 -2.02 -0.15 -6.49
C PHE A 107 -3.00 0.84 -5.86
N THR A 108 -4.16 0.34 -5.45
CA THR A 108 -5.18 1.14 -4.78
C THR A 108 -5.50 0.52 -3.43
N LEU A 109 -5.49 1.33 -2.37
CA LEU A 109 -5.96 0.94 -1.05
C LEU A 109 -6.94 1.98 -0.54
N SER A 110 -8.17 1.58 -0.26
CA SER A 110 -9.20 2.47 0.26
C SER A 110 -9.85 1.94 1.53
N ARG A 111 -10.19 2.85 2.45
CA ARG A 111 -11.08 2.60 3.59
C ARG A 111 -11.95 3.83 3.80
N CYS A 112 -13.27 3.65 3.73
CA CYS A 112 -14.23 4.74 3.82
C CYS A 112 -14.52 5.14 5.26
N GLN A 113 -14.51 4.22 6.22
CA GLN A 113 -14.72 4.56 7.63
C GLN A 113 -13.82 3.77 8.57
N ARG A 114 -13.65 4.31 9.78
CA ARG A 114 -12.89 3.64 10.84
C ARG A 114 -13.56 2.31 11.18
N HIS A 115 -12.75 1.25 11.29
CA HIS A 115 -13.16 -0.15 11.54
C HIS A 115 -13.82 -0.87 10.36
N GLU A 116 -13.97 -0.22 9.20
CA GLU A 116 -14.28 -0.95 7.98
C GLU A 116 -13.02 -1.67 7.46
N PRO A 117 -13.18 -2.80 6.74
CA PRO A 117 -12.07 -3.40 6.01
C PRO A 117 -11.50 -2.41 4.99
N TYR A 118 -10.21 -2.58 4.70
CA TYR A 118 -9.59 -1.96 3.54
C TYR A 118 -9.94 -2.74 2.28
N ASP A 119 -10.34 -2.04 1.24
CA ASP A 119 -10.40 -2.57 -0.11
C ASP A 119 -9.05 -2.34 -0.78
N LEU A 120 -8.40 -3.43 -1.17
CA LEU A 120 -7.10 -3.46 -1.82
C LEU A 120 -7.26 -3.96 -3.26
N GLU A 121 -6.71 -3.22 -4.21
CA GLU A 121 -6.62 -3.62 -5.61
C GLU A 121 -5.17 -3.45 -6.10
N ILE A 122 -4.66 -4.49 -6.75
CA ILE A 122 -3.32 -4.50 -7.33
C ILE A 122 -3.42 -5.00 -8.76
N GLU A 123 -2.99 -4.18 -9.71
CA GLU A 123 -2.77 -4.55 -11.10
C GLU A 123 -1.28 -4.53 -11.36
N ALA A 124 -0.71 -5.68 -11.72
CA ALA A 124 0.71 -5.83 -11.98
C ALA A 124 0.98 -6.67 -13.23
N THR A 125 2.20 -6.58 -13.73
CA THR A 125 2.75 -7.52 -14.71
C THR A 125 3.96 -8.20 -14.10
N VAL A 126 4.07 -9.49 -14.39
CA VAL A 126 5.21 -10.31 -14.01
C VAL A 126 5.68 -11.07 -15.24
N THR A 127 7.00 -11.21 -15.42
CA THR A 127 7.52 -12.02 -16.52
C THR A 127 7.55 -13.50 -16.15
N ALA A 128 7.45 -14.39 -17.14
CA ALA A 128 7.57 -15.83 -16.94
C ALA A 128 8.90 -16.22 -16.25
N ARG A 129 9.99 -15.50 -16.57
CA ARG A 129 11.31 -15.69 -15.96
C ARG A 129 11.32 -15.35 -14.47
N GLU A 130 10.65 -14.27 -14.07
CA GLU A 130 10.57 -13.84 -12.67
C GLU A 130 9.66 -14.74 -11.84
N LEU A 131 8.56 -15.23 -12.41
CA LEU A 131 7.72 -16.27 -11.80
C LEU A 131 8.55 -17.54 -11.56
N ALA A 132 9.30 -18.00 -12.55
CA ALA A 132 10.15 -19.19 -12.43
C ALA A 132 11.28 -19.00 -11.40
N GLY A 133 11.92 -17.83 -11.37
CA GLY A 133 12.98 -17.51 -10.39
C GLY A 133 12.47 -17.33 -8.97
N GLY A 134 11.30 -16.71 -8.79
CA GLY A 134 10.70 -16.45 -7.49
C GLY A 134 10.03 -17.68 -6.87
N LEU A 135 9.37 -18.51 -7.68
CA LEU A 135 8.70 -19.75 -7.23
C LEU A 135 9.61 -20.97 -7.28
N GLY A 136 10.70 -20.94 -8.05
CA GLY A 136 11.68 -22.03 -8.14
C GLY A 136 12.41 -22.31 -6.82
N THR A 137 12.45 -21.36 -5.89
CA THR A 137 13.00 -21.56 -4.54
C THR A 137 12.00 -22.18 -3.56
N ALA A 138 10.70 -22.17 -3.87
CA ALA A 138 9.64 -22.78 -3.06
C ALA A 138 9.12 -24.11 -3.63
N ALA A 139 9.40 -24.41 -4.90
CA ALA A 139 8.84 -25.53 -5.64
C ALA A 139 9.70 -26.80 -5.56
N GLY A 140 9.72 -27.42 -4.38
CA GLY A 140 10.05 -28.84 -4.21
C GLY A 140 8.82 -29.76 -4.28
N GLY A 141 7.73 -29.34 -4.97
CA GLY A 141 6.42 -30.02 -4.87
C GLY A 141 5.49 -29.78 -6.07
N GLN A 142 4.20 -30.14 -5.88
CA GLN A 142 3.07 -30.30 -6.82
C GLN A 142 2.93 -29.28 -7.98
N LEU A 143 3.62 -28.14 -7.91
CA LEU A 143 3.74 -27.12 -8.96
C LEU A 143 4.69 -27.52 -10.10
N GLY A 144 5.53 -28.55 -9.93
CA GLY A 144 6.42 -29.07 -10.98
C GLY A 144 5.66 -29.63 -12.20
N GLY A 145 4.45 -30.14 -12.01
CA GLY A 145 3.60 -30.63 -13.11
C GLY A 145 3.06 -29.51 -14.01
N LEU A 146 2.78 -28.33 -13.43
CA LEU A 146 2.35 -27.15 -14.21
C LEU A 146 3.52 -26.54 -14.98
N MET A 147 4.73 -26.56 -14.41
CA MET A 147 5.95 -26.16 -15.11
C MET A 147 6.30 -27.10 -16.26
N GLY A 148 6.07 -28.41 -16.10
CA GLY A 148 6.20 -29.40 -17.18
C GLY A 148 5.29 -29.08 -18.37
N ALA A 149 4.01 -28.76 -18.12
CA ALA A 149 3.04 -28.43 -19.17
C ALA A 149 3.36 -27.11 -19.90
N LEU A 150 3.89 -26.12 -19.20
CA LEU A 150 4.27 -24.82 -19.77
C LEU A 150 5.60 -24.89 -20.56
N ALA A 151 6.56 -25.69 -20.07
CA ALA A 151 7.85 -25.92 -20.74
C ALA A 151 7.70 -26.70 -22.06
N THR A 152 6.73 -27.60 -22.17
CA THR A 152 6.53 -28.42 -23.39
C THR A 152 5.73 -27.72 -24.50
N GLY A 153 5.07 -26.59 -24.24
CA GLY A 153 4.12 -26.01 -25.21
C GLY A 153 4.28 -24.53 -25.56
N ILE A 154 4.84 -23.69 -24.68
CA ILE A 154 4.70 -22.22 -24.82
C ILE A 154 6.01 -21.45 -24.57
N LEU A 155 6.99 -22.03 -23.87
CA LEU A 155 8.09 -21.27 -23.25
C LEU A 155 9.49 -21.48 -23.87
N GLY A 156 9.60 -21.82 -25.15
CA GLY A 156 10.91 -21.94 -25.82
C GLY A 156 11.69 -20.61 -25.92
N ASP A 157 10.98 -19.47 -25.95
CA ASP A 157 11.56 -18.12 -26.13
C ASP A 157 10.83 -17.02 -25.30
N ALA A 158 9.99 -17.43 -24.34
CA ALA A 158 9.01 -16.54 -23.68
C ALA A 158 9.53 -15.84 -22.41
N GLY A 159 10.84 -15.65 -22.27
CA GLY A 159 11.44 -15.06 -21.06
C GLY A 159 10.98 -13.61 -20.76
N GLY A 160 10.56 -12.89 -21.80
CA GLY A 160 10.03 -11.52 -21.71
C GLY A 160 8.50 -11.41 -21.79
N LEU A 161 7.76 -12.54 -21.82
CA LEU A 161 6.30 -12.48 -21.88
C LEU A 161 5.76 -11.93 -20.57
N GLU A 162 5.16 -10.74 -20.64
CA GLU A 162 4.48 -10.12 -19.50
C GLU A 162 3.12 -10.79 -19.29
N ILE A 163 2.96 -11.39 -18.12
CA ILE A 163 1.70 -12.01 -17.70
C ILE A 163 0.97 -11.02 -16.79
N PRO A 164 -0.26 -10.57 -17.15
CA PRO A 164 -1.02 -9.67 -16.31
C PRO A 164 -1.50 -10.40 -15.05
N LEU A 165 -1.36 -9.72 -13.92
CA LEU A 165 -1.80 -10.15 -12.60
C LEU A 165 -2.77 -9.11 -12.07
N ARG A 166 -3.97 -9.54 -11.67
CA ARG A 166 -4.93 -8.70 -10.95
C ARG A 166 -5.23 -9.37 -9.62
N LEU A 167 -5.19 -8.60 -8.54
CA LEU A 167 -5.49 -9.04 -7.19
C LEU A 167 -6.44 -8.03 -6.56
N GLU A 168 -7.52 -8.53 -5.98
CA GLU A 168 -8.51 -7.75 -5.23
C GLU A 168 -8.69 -8.43 -3.88
N ALA A 169 -8.65 -7.67 -2.80
CA ALA A 169 -8.77 -8.22 -1.47
C ALA A 169 -9.43 -7.27 -0.50
N GLN A 170 -10.13 -7.85 0.48
CA GLN A 170 -10.56 -7.14 1.67
C GLN A 170 -9.62 -7.49 2.81
N VAL A 171 -8.96 -6.48 3.37
CA VAL A 171 -7.96 -6.62 4.42
C VAL A 171 -8.47 -5.90 5.67
N CYS A 172 -8.57 -6.62 6.78
CA CYS A 172 -8.81 -6.01 8.09
C CYS A 172 -7.46 -5.81 8.78
N SER A 173 -7.30 -4.71 9.52
CA SER A 173 -6.15 -4.57 10.41
C SER A 173 -6.55 -4.99 11.82
N GLN A 174 -5.81 -5.91 12.43
CA GLN A 174 -5.92 -6.24 13.85
C GLN A 174 -4.62 -5.86 14.52
N GLU A 175 -4.66 -4.87 15.42
CA GLU A 175 -3.47 -4.35 16.11
C GLU A 175 -2.32 -3.88 15.18
N GLY A 176 -2.67 -3.43 13.97
CA GLY A 176 -1.70 -3.01 12.96
C GLY A 176 -1.16 -4.15 12.09
N GLU A 177 -1.62 -5.39 12.32
CA GLU A 177 -1.32 -6.54 11.48
C GLU A 177 -2.43 -6.76 10.44
N PRO A 178 -2.11 -6.79 9.14
CA PRO A 178 -3.09 -7.01 8.09
C PRO A 178 -3.54 -8.47 8.04
N GLN A 179 -4.84 -8.70 8.15
CA GLN A 179 -5.50 -10.00 7.98
C GLN A 179 -6.42 -9.98 6.74
N VAL A 180 -6.23 -10.95 5.86
CA VAL A 180 -7.04 -11.09 4.64
C VAL A 180 -8.38 -11.71 5.01
N ARG A 181 -9.47 -11.00 4.75
CA ARG A 181 -10.84 -11.51 4.94
C ARG A 181 -11.35 -12.24 3.70
N SER A 182 -11.04 -11.71 2.54
CA SER A 182 -11.31 -12.34 1.24
C SER A 182 -10.30 -11.85 0.23
N ALA A 183 -9.92 -12.72 -0.70
CA ALA A 183 -9.12 -12.32 -1.85
C ALA A 183 -9.63 -13.01 -3.12
N ARG A 184 -9.50 -12.30 -4.23
CA ARG A 184 -9.73 -12.78 -5.58
C ARG A 184 -8.57 -12.34 -6.42
N GLY A 185 -8.33 -13.06 -7.50
CA GLY A 185 -7.31 -12.64 -8.45
C GLY A 185 -7.38 -13.41 -9.74
N SER A 186 -6.63 -12.92 -10.71
CA SER A 186 -6.45 -13.58 -11.99
C SER A 186 -5.01 -13.45 -12.46
N VAL A 187 -4.54 -14.47 -13.19
CA VAL A 187 -3.22 -14.53 -13.81
C VAL A 187 -3.44 -14.82 -15.28
N GLY A 188 -2.97 -13.94 -16.17
CA GLY A 188 -3.23 -14.07 -17.60
C GLY A 188 -4.71 -14.01 -17.96
N GLY A 189 -5.54 -13.37 -17.13
CA GLY A 189 -7.01 -13.34 -17.28
C GLY A 189 -7.74 -14.59 -16.74
N VAL A 190 -7.02 -15.61 -16.27
CA VAL A 190 -7.62 -16.82 -15.69
C VAL A 190 -7.81 -16.64 -14.18
N PRO A 191 -9.00 -16.91 -13.61
CA PRO A 191 -9.23 -16.83 -12.16
C PRO A 191 -8.25 -17.69 -11.37
N ALA A 192 -7.55 -17.07 -10.43
CA ALA A 192 -6.48 -17.67 -9.63
C ALA A 192 -6.92 -17.99 -8.19
N GLY A 193 -8.22 -18.01 -7.89
CA GLY A 193 -8.84 -18.47 -6.63
C GLY A 193 -7.93 -18.44 -5.39
N ARG A 194 -7.59 -19.62 -4.86
CA ARG A 194 -6.73 -19.78 -3.67
C ARG A 194 -5.26 -19.37 -3.88
N LEU A 195 -4.77 -19.34 -5.11
CA LEU A 195 -3.41 -18.84 -5.39
C LEU A 195 -3.32 -17.33 -5.12
N ALA A 196 -4.41 -16.59 -5.38
CA ALA A 196 -4.47 -15.17 -5.04
C ALA A 196 -4.30 -14.95 -3.53
N GLU A 197 -4.97 -15.75 -2.69
CA GLU A 197 -4.83 -15.68 -1.22
C GLU A 197 -3.39 -15.95 -0.75
N ILE A 198 -2.72 -16.97 -1.32
CA ILE A 198 -1.34 -17.33 -0.97
C ILE A 198 -0.37 -16.22 -1.36
N VAL A 199 -0.49 -15.67 -2.58
CA VAL A 199 0.36 -14.58 -3.06
C VAL A 199 0.14 -13.33 -2.21
N LEU A 200 -1.13 -13.00 -1.90
CA LEU A 200 -1.48 -11.81 -1.14
C LEU A 200 -0.96 -11.91 0.32
N GLY A 201 -1.08 -13.07 0.97
CA GLY A 201 -0.50 -13.30 2.29
C GLY A 201 1.01 -13.12 2.33
N GLY A 202 1.72 -13.57 1.28
CA GLY A 202 3.16 -13.39 1.14
C GLY A 202 3.58 -11.94 0.88
N VAL A 203 2.77 -11.17 0.14
CA VAL A 203 3.01 -9.73 -0.08
C VAL A 203 2.73 -8.92 1.18
N LEU A 204 1.61 -9.19 1.86
CA LEU A 204 1.23 -8.50 3.10
C LEU A 204 2.19 -8.81 4.25
N GLY A 205 2.68 -10.04 4.37
CA GLY A 205 3.67 -10.40 5.38
C GLY A 205 5.06 -9.78 5.17
N ARG A 206 5.30 -9.10 4.03
CA ARG A 206 6.54 -8.39 3.72
C ARG A 206 6.43 -6.86 3.81
N LEU A 207 5.23 -6.33 4.09
CA LEU A 207 4.95 -4.89 4.26
C LEU A 207 4.98 -4.47 5.72
#